data_AF-A0A5D3K459-F1
#
_entry.id   AF-A0A5D3K459-F1
#
_cell.length_a   1.000
_cell.length_b   1.000
_cell.length_c   1.000
_cell.angle_alpha   90.00
_cell.angle_beta   90.00
_cell.angle_gamma   90.00
#
_symmetry.space_group_name_H-M   'P 1'
#
loop_
_entity.id
_entity.type
_entity.pdbx_description
1 polymer ?
#
loop_
_entity_poly.entity_id
_entity_poly.type
_entity_poly.pdbx_seq_one_letter_code
_entity_poly.pdbx_strand_id
1 'polypeptide(L)' 'MCSFHQFSAFAASRGEGLHPKLRALLERAAALPFSEVSLRHDGLVQAGPDPESEIASSRANVVLLSRQPANQ' A
#
# COMPACT_ATOMS: atom_id res chain seq x y z
N MET A 1 -15.02 16.71 -1.91
CA MET A 1 -13.94 15.88 -1.34
C MET A 1 -12.89 16.82 -0.79
N CYS A 2 -12.64 16.83 0.53
CA CYS A 2 -11.54 17.62 1.09
C CYS A 2 -10.23 16.98 0.66
N SER A 3 -9.26 17.77 0.20
CA SER A 3 -7.92 17.25 -0.05
C SER A 3 -7.31 16.73 1.27
N PHE A 4 -6.37 15.79 1.19
CA PHE A 4 -5.69 15.22 2.36
C PHE A 4 -5.21 16.29 3.36
N HIS A 5 -4.73 17.42 2.83
CA HIS A 5 -4.32 18.58 3.63
C HIS A 5 -5.45 19.22 4.43
N GLN A 6 -6.64 19.39 3.85
CA GLN A 6 -7.81 19.95 4.55
C GLN A 6 -8.28 19.04 5.69
N PHE A 7 -8.31 17.72 5.49
CA PHE A 7 -8.66 16.78 6.56
C PHE A 7 -7.64 16.85 7.70
N SER A 8 -6.34 16.86 7.38
CA SER A 8 -5.29 16.93 8.40
C SER A 8 -5.33 18.24 9.20
N ALA A 9 -5.69 19.35 8.57
CA ALA A 9 -5.82 20.65 9.23
C ALA A 9 -7.01 20.66 10.21
N PHE A 10 -8.13 20.06 9.80
CA PHE A 10 -9.33 19.95 10.62
C PHE A 10 -9.14 19.01 11.82
N ALA A 11 -8.37 17.93 11.65
CA ALA A 11 -8.01 17.05 12.76
C ALA A 11 -7.05 17.76 13.73
N ALA A 12 -6.06 18.50 13.20
CA ALA A 12 -5.08 19.23 14.01
C ALA A 12 -5.70 20.31 14.89
N SER A 13 -6.74 21.02 14.43
CA SER A 13 -7.43 22.02 15.25
C SER A 13 -8.12 21.43 16.49
N ARG A 14 -8.39 20.11 16.51
CA ARG A 14 -8.95 19.38 17.65
C ARG A 14 -7.90 18.67 18.52
N GLY A 15 -6.61 18.84 18.21
CA GLY A 15 -5.53 18.05 18.84
C GLY A 15 -5.42 16.61 18.32
N GLU A 16 -6.27 16.23 17.37
CA GLU A 16 -6.35 14.90 16.73
C GLU A 16 -5.53 14.84 15.42
N GLY A 17 -4.71 15.86 15.16
CA GLY A 17 -3.96 15.99 13.93
C GLY A 17 -2.77 15.05 13.85
N LEU A 18 -2.32 14.80 12.62
CA LEU A 18 -1.07 14.09 12.40
C LEU A 18 0.09 14.87 13.03
N HIS A 19 0.97 14.14 13.71
CA HIS A 19 2.25 14.68 14.17
C HIS A 19 3.00 15.32 13.00
N PRO A 20 3.67 16.48 13.15
CA PRO A 20 4.30 17.21 12.05
C PRO A 20 5.25 16.36 11.19
N LYS A 21 6.00 15.44 11.82
CA LYS A 21 6.87 14.49 11.13
C LYS A 21 6.11 13.54 10.20
N LEU A 22 4.92 13.07 10.60
CA LEU A 22 4.07 12.20 9.77
C LEU A 22 3.44 12.98 8.62
N ARG A 23 3.00 14.22 8.85
CA ARG A 23 2.52 15.11 7.78
C ARG A 23 3.60 15.31 6.70
N ALA A 24 4.82 15.63 7.11
CA ALA A 24 5.93 15.84 6.18
C ALA A 24 6.31 14.57 5.39
N LEU A 25 6.18 13.38 6.00
CA LEU A 25 6.39 12.10 5.30
C LEU A 25 5.33 11.88 4.21
N LEU A 26 4.05 12.10 4.55
CA LEU A 26 2.93 11.94 3.62
C LEU A 26 2.99 12.95 2.47
N GLU A 27 3.40 14.20 2.74
CA GLU A 27 3.65 15.21 1.70
C GLU A 27 4.72 14.77 0.71
N ARG A 28 5.83 14.20 1.18
CA ARG A 28 6.87 13.65 0.29
C ARG A 28 6.37 12.45 -0.51
N ALA A 29 5.62 11.55 0.12
CA ALA A 29 5.05 10.38 -0.55
C ALA A 29 4.04 10.80 -1.64
N ALA A 30 3.21 11.82 -1.39
CA ALA A 30 2.27 12.35 -2.38
C ALA A 30 2.96 12.99 -3.59
N ALA A 31 4.15 13.57 -3.41
CA ALA A 31 4.94 14.15 -4.50
C ALA A 31 5.60 13.10 -5.42
N LEU A 32 5.89 11.90 -4.90
CA LEU A 32 6.47 10.76 -5.63
C LEU A 32 5.67 9.47 -5.35
N PRO A 33 4.43 9.38 -5.83
CA PRO A 33 3.47 8.36 -5.37
C PRO A 33 3.82 6.91 -5.74
N PHE A 34 4.81 6.68 -6.61
CA PHE A 34 5.07 5.37 -7.21
C PHE A 34 6.52 4.87 -7.06
N SER A 35 7.40 5.57 -6.32
CA SER A 35 8.78 5.10 -6.17
C SER A 35 8.92 3.92 -5.20
N GLU A 36 7.95 3.70 -4.30
CA GLU A 36 7.99 2.66 -3.26
C GLU A 36 6.83 1.66 -3.34
N VAL A 37 5.94 1.82 -4.33
CA VAL A 37 4.74 0.99 -4.49
C VAL A 37 4.62 0.45 -5.91
N SER A 38 4.25 -0.82 -6.02
CA SER A 38 3.95 -1.50 -7.28
C SER A 38 2.45 -1.51 -7.51
N LEU A 39 2.02 -1.21 -8.74
CA LEU A 39 0.64 -1.42 -9.17
C LEU A 39 0.47 -2.90 -9.52
N ARG A 40 -0.48 -3.57 -8.87
CA ARG A 40 -0.83 -4.96 -9.17
C ARG A 40 -1.75 -5.06 -10.37
N HIS A 41 -1.83 -6.25 -10.96
CA HIS A 41 -2.69 -6.55 -12.10
C HIS A 41 -4.20 -6.38 -11.81
N ASP A 42 -4.60 -6.45 -10.54
CA ASP A 42 -5.97 -6.20 -10.07
C ASP A 42 -6.27 -4.69 -9.84
N GLY A 43 -5.33 -3.80 -10.19
CA GLY A 43 -5.47 -2.36 -10.01
C GLY A 43 -5.23 -1.88 -8.58
N LEU A 44 -4.84 -2.77 -7.66
CA LEU A 44 -4.48 -2.40 -6.30
C LEU A 44 -3.03 -1.91 -6.21
N VAL A 45 -2.76 -1.03 -5.25
CA VAL A 45 -1.42 -0.52 -4.95
C VAL A 45 -0.83 -1.30 -3.78
N GLN A 46 0.34 -1.88 -3.95
CA GLN A 46 1.06 -2.61 -2.91
C GLN A 46 2.43 -1.97 -2.64
N ALA A 47 2.86 -1.95 -1.39
CA ALA A 47 4.22 -1.56 -1.03
C ALA A 47 5.24 -2.66 -1.40
N GLY A 48 6.39 -2.26 -1.95
CA GLY A 48 7.44 -3.19 -2.35
C GLY A 48 7.24 -3.80 -3.75
N PRO A 49 8.05 -4.80 -4.13
CA PRO A 49 8.03 -5.39 -5.47
C PRO A 49 6.71 -6.12 -5.76
N ASP A 50 6.37 -6.22 -7.04
CA ASP A 50 5.23 -7.03 -7.50
C ASP A 50 5.43 -8.48 -7.00
N PRO A 51 4.48 -9.07 -6.24
CA PRO A 51 4.62 -10.44 -5.77
C PRO A 51 4.79 -11.45 -6.92
N GLU A 52 4.35 -11.12 -8.14
CA GLU A 52 4.57 -11.94 -9.33
C GLU A 52 6.00 -11.84 -9.87
N SER A 53 6.70 -10.74 -9.60
CA SER A 53 8.11 -10.55 -10.00
C SER A 53 9.09 -11.44 -9.23
N GLU A 54 8.72 -11.91 -8.03
CA GLU A 54 9.53 -12.84 -7.22
C GLU A 54 9.27 -14.33 -7.55
N ILE A 55 8.27 -14.65 -8.39
CA ILE A 55 7.85 -16.03 -8.66
C ILE A 55 8.90 -16.79 -9.49
N ALA A 56 9.78 -16.09 -10.20
CA ALA A 56 10.65 -16.72 -11.19
C ALA A 56 11.93 -17.37 -10.63
N SER A 57 12.38 -17.09 -9.39
CA SER A 57 13.73 -17.55 -8.98
C SER A 57 13.87 -18.34 -7.68
N SER A 58 12.88 -18.45 -6.78
CA SER A 58 13.13 -19.09 -5.47
C SER A 58 12.00 -19.90 -4.84
N ARG A 59 10.92 -20.24 -5.56
CA ARG A 59 9.85 -21.11 -5.03
C ARG A 59 10.18 -22.61 -5.01
N ALA A 60 11.44 -22.98 -4.78
CA ALA A 60 11.81 -24.39 -4.61
C ALA A 60 11.20 -25.04 -3.36
N ASN A 61 10.82 -24.23 -2.35
CA ASN A 61 10.39 -24.73 -1.03
C ASN A 61 8.92 -24.38 -0.67
N VAL A 62 8.11 -23.92 -1.62
CA VAL A 62 6.72 -23.52 -1.34
C VAL A 62 5.76 -24.57 -1.89
N VAL A 63 5.01 -25.22 -0.99
CA VAL A 63 3.89 -26.09 -1.37
C VAL A 63 2.66 -25.22 -1.60
N LEU A 64 2.10 -25.27 -2.81
CA LEU A 64 0.82 -24.64 -3.11
C LEU A 64 -0.30 -25.31 -2.30
N LEU A 65 -1.02 -24.52 -1.50
CA LEU A 65 -2.23 -25.00 -0.83
C LEU A 65 -3.32 -25.21 -1.89
N SER A 66 -3.47 -26.43 -2.36
CA SER A 66 -4.49 -26.81 -3.32
C SER A 66 -5.88 -26.59 -2.71
N ARG A 67 -6.65 -25.64 -3.26
CA ARG A 67 -8.06 -25.47 -2.96
C ARG A 67 -8.82 -26.65 -3.59
N GLN A 68 -9.15 -27.65 -2.78
CA GLN A 68 -10.03 -28.73 -3.22
C GLN A 68 -11.40 -28.13 -3.57
N PRO A 69 -11.95 -28.35 -4.77
CA PRO A 69 -13.34 -28.00 -5.02
C PRO A 69 -14.22 -28.88 -4.11
N ALA A 70 -15.15 -28.25 -3.41
CA ALA A 70 -16.16 -28.97 -2.66
C ALA A 70 -16.94 -29.87 -3.63
N ASN A 71 -16.89 -31.18 -3.39
CA ASN A 71 -17.66 -32.15 -4.17
C ASN A 71 -19.15 -31.77 -4.11
N GLN A 72 -19.79 -31.71 -5.29
CA GLN A 72 -21.24 -31.63 -5.45
C GLN A 72 -21.87 -33.01 -5.27
#